data_AF-A0A8J5I686-F1
#
_entry.id   AF-A0A8J5I686-F1
#
_cell.length_a   1.000
_cell.length_b   1.000
_cell.length_c   1.000
_cell.angle_alpha   90.00
_cell.angle_beta   90.00
_cell.angle_gamma   90.00
#
_symmetry.space_group_name_H-M   'P 1'
#
loop_
_entity.id
_entity.type
_entity.pdbx_description
1 polymer ?
#
loop_
_entity_poly.entity_id
_entity_poly.type
_entity_poly.pdbx_seq_one_letter_code
_entity_poly.pdbx_strand_id
1 'polypeptide(L)'
;MDLMYEKKHSLATTASRRRMSSSFFCFGYLFIELVVLLGVLVQSPLAGGNGVFRVRHKFLGRSHTVGDLRAHDRRRHSRILAAADLPIGGVGIPTDTGLYFAEIGIGNPSKNYYVQVDTGSDILWVNCISCTRCPLKSDLGLQLTLYDPRASASGDLVSCDEKFCVSTYGDIPGCVANLPCQYSVLYGDGSSTTGYFVTDTIQYDQVSGNHQTKPVNASVTFGCVLKLGVALA
;
A
#
# COMPACT_ATOMS: atom_id res chain seq x y z
N MET A 1 13.21 7.61 5.09
CA MET A 1 11.92 8.24 5.43
C MET A 1 11.14 7.15 6.12
N ASP A 2 11.37 7.04 7.42
CA ASP A 2 10.66 6.15 8.34
C ASP A 2 9.60 6.97 9.06
N LEU A 3 8.34 6.61 8.89
CA LEU A 3 7.24 6.92 9.81
C LEU A 3 6.27 5.73 9.71
N MET A 4 6.48 4.69 10.52
CA MET A 4 5.81 4.46 11.81
C MET A 4 4.29 4.22 11.67
N TYR A 5 3.97 2.94 11.78
CA TYR A 5 2.65 2.33 11.96
C TYR A 5 2.10 2.66 13.36
N GLU A 6 0.82 3.05 13.49
CA GLU A 6 0.15 3.13 14.79
C GLU A 6 -1.14 2.30 14.80
N LYS A 7 -1.11 1.18 15.53
CA LYS A 7 -2.21 0.24 15.72
C LYS A 7 -3.02 0.65 16.96
N LYS A 8 -4.22 1.23 16.77
CA LYS A 8 -5.14 1.53 17.88
C LYS A 8 -6.07 0.35 18.18
N HIS A 9 -5.93 -0.23 19.37
CA HIS A 9 -6.92 -1.11 19.97
C HIS A 9 -7.98 -0.29 20.73
N SER A 10 -9.27 -0.58 20.50
CA SER A 10 -10.39 0.07 21.18
C SER A 10 -10.93 -0.83 22.30
N LEU A 11 -10.99 -0.31 23.54
CA LEU A 11 -11.70 -0.92 24.67
C LEU A 11 -12.97 -0.11 24.97
N ALA A 12 -14.11 -0.79 25.03
CA ALA A 12 -15.38 -0.24 25.45
C ALA A 12 -15.48 -0.13 26.98
N THR A 13 -16.04 0.98 27.50
CA THR A 13 -16.44 1.08 28.91
C THR A 13 -17.86 1.64 29.02
N THR A 14 -18.70 0.94 29.78
CA THR A 14 -20.12 1.23 30.03
C THR A 14 -20.30 2.35 31.05
N ALA A 15 -21.16 3.34 30.77
CA ALA A 15 -21.47 4.44 31.68
C ALA A 15 -22.74 4.14 32.50
N SER A 16 -22.65 4.31 33.83
CA SER A 16 -23.77 4.24 34.78
C SER A 16 -24.19 5.64 35.23
N ARG A 17 -25.50 5.90 35.21
CA ARG A 17 -26.15 7.19 35.49
C ARG A 17 -26.42 7.36 36.99
N ARG A 18 -26.04 8.50 37.60
CA ARG A 18 -26.58 8.94 38.91
C ARG A 18 -26.93 10.43 38.94
N ARG A 19 -27.95 10.72 39.78
CA ARG A 19 -28.75 11.94 39.95
C ARG A 19 -27.96 13.20 40.35
N MET A 20 -28.51 14.34 39.94
CA MET A 20 -28.01 15.70 40.14
C MET A 20 -28.75 16.40 41.30
N SER A 21 -28.02 17.04 42.23
CA SER A 21 -28.60 17.95 43.25
C SER A 21 -27.63 19.09 43.61
N SER A 22 -28.19 20.31 43.60
CA SER A 22 -27.88 21.48 44.44
C SER A 22 -26.41 21.83 44.70
N SER A 23 -25.69 22.37 43.71
CA SER A 23 -24.44 23.11 43.94
C SER A 23 -24.23 24.33 43.03
N PHE A 24 -25.34 24.87 42.49
CA PHE A 24 -25.36 25.89 41.44
C PHE A 24 -24.61 27.21 41.73
N PHE A 25 -24.20 27.48 42.98
CA PHE A 25 -23.46 28.70 43.32
C PHE A 25 -21.93 28.54 43.36
N CYS A 26 -21.39 27.31 43.29
CA CYS A 26 -19.94 27.08 43.10
C CYS A 26 -19.56 27.01 41.62
N PHE A 27 -20.55 26.80 40.74
CA PHE A 27 -20.35 26.65 39.30
C PHE A 27 -19.90 27.94 38.61
N GLY A 28 -20.35 29.13 39.05
CA GLY A 28 -20.01 30.38 38.39
C GLY A 28 -18.52 30.72 38.42
N TYR A 29 -17.86 30.50 39.57
CA TYR A 29 -16.43 30.77 39.72
C TYR A 29 -15.56 29.75 38.99
N LEU A 30 -15.93 28.46 39.06
CA LEU A 30 -15.23 27.41 38.34
C LEU A 30 -15.39 27.54 36.82
N PHE A 31 -16.53 28.06 36.35
CA PHE A 31 -16.76 28.30 34.92
C PHE A 31 -15.91 29.46 34.38
N ILE A 32 -15.71 30.52 35.17
CA ILE A 32 -14.84 31.65 34.78
C ILE A 32 -13.38 31.18 34.70
N GLU A 33 -12.90 30.42 35.68
CA GLU A 33 -11.55 29.82 35.62
C GLU A 33 -11.39 28.82 34.46
N LEU A 34 -12.42 28.01 34.17
CA LEU A 34 -12.41 27.08 33.04
C LEU A 34 -12.43 27.80 31.68
N VAL A 35 -13.16 28.91 31.57
CA VAL A 35 -13.21 29.73 30.34
C VAL A 35 -11.91 30.49 30.15
N VAL A 36 -11.25 30.94 31.22
CA VAL A 36 -9.90 31.53 31.15
C VAL A 36 -8.86 30.47 30.76
N LEU A 37 -8.91 29.26 31.33
CA LEU A 37 -8.06 28.12 30.93
C LEU A 37 -8.29 27.68 29.48
N LEU A 38 -9.55 27.65 29.02
CA LEU A 38 -9.89 27.37 27.61
C LEU A 38 -9.44 28.50 26.69
N GLY A 39 -9.52 29.77 27.12
CA GLY A 39 -9.00 30.91 26.37
C GLY A 39 -7.47 30.89 26.20
N VAL A 40 -6.74 30.44 27.21
CA VAL A 40 -5.27 30.27 27.14
C VAL A 40 -4.87 29.07 26.27
N LEU A 41 -5.68 27.99 26.25
CA LEU A 41 -5.40 26.81 25.41
C LEU A 41 -5.76 26.97 23.93
N VAL A 42 -6.53 28.01 23.55
CA VAL A 42 -6.90 28.30 22.15
C VAL A 42 -5.89 29.18 21.43
N GLN A 43 -4.84 29.66 22.11
CA GLN A 43 -3.68 30.29 21.46
C GLN A 43 -2.59 29.25 21.17
N SER A 44 -2.92 28.18 20.47
CA SER A 44 -1.90 27.54 19.64
C SER A 44 -1.63 28.51 18.48
N PRO A 45 -0.39 29.02 18.32
CA PRO A 45 -0.08 29.67 17.06
C PRO A 45 -0.30 28.59 16.01
N LEU A 46 -1.19 28.86 15.04
CA LEU A 46 -1.14 28.18 13.76
C LEU A 46 0.30 28.34 13.31
N ALA A 47 1.11 27.30 13.53
CA ALA A 47 2.43 27.19 12.99
C ALA A 47 2.26 26.97 11.48
N GLY A 48 1.82 28.02 10.78
CA GLY A 48 2.15 28.26 9.39
C GLY A 48 3.64 28.52 9.33
N GLY A 49 4.43 27.50 9.67
CA GLY A 49 5.82 27.48 9.29
C GLY A 49 5.81 27.50 7.78
N ASN A 50 6.27 28.61 7.19
CA ASN A 50 6.81 28.59 5.84
C ASN A 50 8.03 27.68 5.88
N GLY A 51 7.77 26.37 5.86
CA GLY A 51 8.77 25.33 5.81
C GLY A 51 9.42 25.43 4.45
N VAL A 52 10.50 26.20 4.34
CA VAL A 52 11.33 26.19 3.14
C VAL A 52 12.13 24.90 3.18
N PHE A 53 11.71 23.91 2.40
CA PHE A 53 12.59 22.79 2.08
C PHE A 53 13.81 23.35 1.35
N ARG A 54 14.93 23.46 2.06
CA ARG A 54 16.18 23.90 1.48
C ARG A 54 16.78 22.73 0.70
N VAL A 55 16.26 22.50 -0.51
CA VAL A 55 16.74 21.44 -1.40
C VAL A 55 18.12 21.85 -1.91
N ARG A 56 19.17 21.28 -1.33
CA ARG A 56 20.50 21.35 -1.92
C ARG A 56 20.58 20.25 -2.96
N HIS A 57 20.65 20.61 -4.24
CA HIS A 57 21.07 19.63 -5.24
C HIS A 57 22.49 19.14 -4.90
N LYS A 58 22.72 17.83 -4.94
CA LYS A 58 24.00 17.21 -4.53
C LYS A 58 25.23 17.80 -5.24
N PHE A 59 25.04 18.35 -6.43
CA PHE A 59 26.09 18.87 -7.30
C PHE A 59 26.39 20.38 -7.14
N LEU A 60 25.94 21.02 -6.06
CA LEU A 60 26.00 22.49 -5.93
C LEU A 60 27.46 22.92 -5.75
N GLY A 61 27.94 23.81 -6.61
CA GLY A 61 29.25 24.48 -6.45
C GLY A 61 30.42 23.87 -7.22
N ARG A 62 30.23 22.89 -8.11
CA ARG A 62 31.28 22.41 -9.03
C ARG A 62 30.76 22.30 -10.46
N SER A 63 31.56 22.78 -11.42
CA SER A 63 31.35 22.49 -12.85
C SER A 63 31.61 21.01 -13.07
N HIS A 64 30.56 20.21 -13.08
CA HIS A 64 30.64 18.78 -13.37
C HIS A 64 30.63 18.58 -14.88
N THR A 65 31.51 17.71 -15.36
CA THR A 65 31.47 17.30 -16.76
C THR A 65 30.23 16.43 -17.00
N VAL A 66 29.76 16.36 -18.25
CA VAL A 66 28.69 15.42 -18.64
C VAL A 66 29.08 13.98 -18.28
N GLY A 67 30.38 13.65 -18.29
CA GLY A 67 30.90 12.36 -17.86
C GLY A 67 30.67 12.07 -16.37
N ASP A 68 30.83 13.07 -15.50
CA ASP A 68 30.61 12.92 -14.05
C ASP A 68 29.14 12.66 -13.71
N LEU A 69 28.24 13.37 -14.40
CA LEU A 69 26.79 13.17 -14.28
C LEU A 69 26.39 11.78 -14.79
N ARG A 70 26.92 11.35 -15.95
CA ARG A 70 26.70 9.98 -16.47
C ARG A 70 27.24 8.91 -15.53
N ALA A 71 28.40 9.10 -14.92
CA ALA A 71 28.98 8.15 -13.97
C ALA A 71 28.17 8.11 -12.66
N HIS A 72 27.61 9.24 -12.22
CA HIS A 72 26.68 9.28 -11.09
C HIS A 72 25.39 8.51 -11.39
N ASP A 73 24.74 8.79 -12.53
CA ASP A 73 23.53 8.08 -12.94
C ASP A 73 23.81 6.60 -13.10
N ARG A 74 24.91 6.20 -13.75
CA ARG A 74 25.34 4.80 -13.82
C ARG A 74 25.51 4.16 -12.45
N ARG A 75 25.97 4.87 -11.41
CA ARG A 75 26.07 4.33 -10.03
C ARG A 75 24.72 4.28 -9.31
N ARG A 76 23.82 5.22 -9.60
CA ARG A 76 22.43 5.21 -9.12
C ARG A 76 21.65 4.08 -9.77
N HIS A 77 21.94 3.80 -11.03
CA HIS A 77 21.39 2.73 -11.87
C HIS A 77 22.19 1.43 -11.81
N SER A 78 23.38 1.38 -11.19
CA SER A 78 24.13 0.12 -11.05
C SER A 78 23.51 -0.84 -10.03
N ARG A 79 22.47 -0.36 -9.32
CA ARG A 79 21.55 -1.16 -8.53
C ARG A 79 20.24 -1.40 -9.28
N ILE A 80 20.25 -1.40 -10.61
CA ILE A 80 19.15 -1.98 -11.38
C ILE A 80 19.14 -3.47 -10.98
N LEU A 81 18.29 -3.80 -10.01
CA LEU A 81 17.64 -5.11 -9.92
C LEU A 81 17.12 -5.43 -11.33
N ALA A 82 17.16 -6.70 -11.75
CA ALA A 82 16.71 -7.15 -13.07
C ALA A 82 15.61 -6.25 -13.64
N ALA A 83 15.93 -5.44 -14.65
CA ALA A 83 14.99 -4.48 -15.18
C ALA A 83 13.90 -5.23 -15.94
N ALA A 84 12.65 -4.85 -15.69
CA ALA A 84 11.51 -5.30 -16.46
C ALA A 84 11.04 -4.15 -17.36
N ASP A 85 10.69 -4.47 -18.59
CA ASP A 85 9.90 -3.63 -19.47
C ASP A 85 8.44 -4.01 -19.28
N LEU A 86 7.63 -3.05 -18.85
CA LEU A 86 6.21 -3.23 -18.63
C LEU A 86 5.47 -2.11 -19.36
N PRO A 87 4.48 -2.43 -20.21
CA PRO A 87 3.68 -1.40 -20.84
C PRO A 87 2.91 -0.62 -19.77
N ILE A 88 3.30 0.64 -19.57
CA ILE A 88 2.64 1.53 -18.61
C ILE A 88 1.53 2.30 -19.32
N GLY A 89 0.30 2.12 -18.85
CA GLY A 89 -0.86 2.90 -19.22
C GLY A 89 -1.27 3.90 -18.14
N GLY A 90 -2.10 4.86 -18.50
CA GLY A 90 -2.65 5.87 -17.59
C GLY A 90 -2.94 7.18 -18.30
N VAL A 91 -3.79 8.02 -17.71
CA VAL A 91 -4.09 9.37 -18.24
C VAL A 91 -2.99 10.37 -17.89
N GLY A 92 -2.22 10.13 -16.82
CA GLY A 92 -1.09 11.00 -16.44
C GLY A 92 -1.49 12.46 -16.13
N ILE A 93 -2.79 12.74 -15.96
CA ILE A 93 -3.34 14.06 -15.64
C ILE A 93 -3.37 14.19 -14.11
N PRO A 94 -2.59 15.11 -13.50
CA PRO A 94 -2.51 15.24 -12.04
C PRO A 94 -3.80 15.71 -11.37
N THR A 95 -4.73 16.30 -12.14
CA THR A 95 -6.03 16.78 -11.66
C THR A 95 -7.16 15.74 -11.81
N ASP A 96 -6.88 14.60 -12.45
CA ASP A 96 -7.79 13.46 -12.55
C ASP A 96 -7.35 12.38 -11.53
N THR A 97 -7.71 11.11 -11.73
CA THR A 97 -7.34 10.01 -10.80
C THR A 97 -5.82 9.86 -10.61
N GLY A 98 -4.99 10.30 -11.57
CA GLY A 98 -3.53 10.29 -11.43
C GLY A 98 -2.90 8.89 -11.33
N LEU A 99 -3.59 7.85 -11.80
CA LEU A 99 -3.17 6.45 -11.67
C LEU A 99 -2.45 5.94 -12.92
N TYR A 100 -1.38 5.19 -12.68
CA TYR A 100 -0.68 4.38 -13.68
C TYR A 100 -1.02 2.92 -13.47
N PHE A 101 -1.13 2.17 -14.57
CA PHE A 101 -1.33 0.73 -14.54
C PHE A 101 -0.36 0.04 -15.49
N ALA A 102 -0.09 -1.23 -15.20
CA ALA A 102 0.69 -2.11 -16.05
C ALA A 102 -0.12 -3.38 -16.37
N GLU A 103 0.19 -4.02 -17.49
CA GLU A 103 -0.30 -5.36 -17.81
C GLU A 103 0.79 -6.38 -17.49
N ILE A 104 0.43 -7.43 -16.76
CA ILE A 104 1.32 -8.56 -16.42
C ILE A 104 0.65 -9.88 -16.75
N GLY A 105 1.46 -10.89 -17.12
CA GLY A 105 0.99 -12.27 -17.27
C GLY A 105 1.16 -13.05 -15.98
N ILE A 106 0.11 -13.73 -15.50
CA ILE A 106 0.19 -14.63 -14.32
C ILE A 106 -0.34 -16.02 -14.69
N GLY A 107 0.38 -17.04 -14.24
CA GLY A 107 -0.04 -18.43 -14.27
C GLY A 107 0.55 -19.26 -15.40
N ASN A 108 0.22 -20.55 -15.38
CA ASN A 108 0.52 -21.50 -16.44
C ASN A 108 -0.73 -22.35 -16.78
N PRO A 109 -1.42 -22.11 -17.91
CA PRO A 109 -1.12 -21.11 -18.93
C PRO A 109 -1.34 -19.67 -18.43
N SER A 110 -0.61 -18.73 -19.01
CA SER A 110 -0.65 -17.32 -18.62
C SER A 110 -1.96 -16.65 -18.97
N LYS A 111 -2.42 -15.78 -18.08
CA LYS A 111 -3.53 -14.84 -18.30
C LYS A 111 -3.07 -13.43 -18.00
N ASN A 112 -3.63 -12.46 -18.71
CA ASN A 112 -3.27 -11.06 -18.53
C ASN A 112 -4.08 -10.42 -17.39
N TYR A 113 -3.40 -9.63 -16.58
CA TYR A 113 -3.96 -8.87 -15.47
C TYR A 113 -3.50 -7.41 -15.56
N TYR A 114 -4.45 -6.48 -15.43
CA TYR A 114 -4.16 -5.08 -15.22
C TYR A 114 -3.96 -4.82 -13.73
N VAL A 115 -2.81 -4.26 -13.37
CA VAL A 115 -2.44 -3.92 -11.99
C VAL A 115 -2.09 -2.46 -11.88
N GLN A 116 -2.48 -1.84 -10.77
CA GLN A 116 -2.07 -0.47 -10.46
C GLN A 116 -0.60 -0.43 -10.07
N VAL A 117 0.14 0.57 -10.57
CA VAL A 117 1.50 0.84 -10.15
C VAL A 117 1.47 1.72 -8.91
N ASP A 118 1.43 1.07 -7.75
CA ASP A 118 1.44 1.73 -6.44
C ASP A 118 2.85 1.67 -5.83
N THR A 119 3.54 2.81 -5.83
CA THR A 119 4.86 2.93 -5.20
C THR A 119 4.78 3.18 -3.68
N GLY A 120 3.57 3.32 -3.13
CA GLY A 120 3.29 3.58 -1.72
C GLY A 120 2.97 2.34 -0.89
N SER A 121 2.89 1.15 -1.50
CA SER A 121 2.64 -0.13 -0.81
C SER A 121 3.67 -1.20 -1.18
N ASP A 122 3.69 -2.28 -0.39
CA ASP A 122 4.67 -3.37 -0.46
C ASP A 122 4.08 -4.71 -0.93
N ILE A 123 2.79 -4.74 -1.28
CA ILE A 123 2.06 -5.96 -1.66
C ILE A 123 1.50 -5.85 -3.08
N LEU A 124 1.90 -6.76 -3.96
CA LEU A 124 1.19 -7.05 -5.20
C LEU A 124 -0.08 -7.86 -4.86
N TRP A 125 -1.22 -7.50 -5.42
CA TRP A 125 -2.46 -8.27 -5.28
C TRP A 125 -3.34 -8.20 -6.52
N VAL A 126 -4.17 -9.22 -6.71
CA VAL A 126 -5.20 -9.30 -7.75
C VAL A 126 -6.51 -9.83 -7.16
N ASN A 127 -7.62 -9.50 -7.81
CA ASN A 127 -8.93 -9.99 -7.40
C ASN A 127 -9.06 -11.47 -7.74
N CYS A 128 -9.53 -12.29 -6.80
CA CYS A 128 -9.72 -13.72 -7.03
C CYS A 128 -11.16 -14.09 -7.35
N ILE A 129 -11.35 -15.25 -7.99
CA ILE A 129 -12.67 -15.76 -8.36
C ILE A 129 -13.61 -15.96 -7.16
N SER A 130 -13.06 -16.14 -5.96
CA SER A 130 -13.82 -16.26 -4.71
C SER A 130 -14.27 -14.91 -4.15
N CYS A 131 -13.83 -13.79 -4.73
CA CYS A 131 -14.31 -12.46 -4.36
C CYS A 131 -15.66 -12.18 -5.01
N THR A 132 -16.71 -12.11 -4.20
CA THR A 132 -18.09 -11.93 -4.68
C THR A 132 -18.46 -10.48 -4.98
N ARG A 133 -17.69 -9.50 -4.49
CA ARG A 133 -17.95 -8.06 -4.65
C ARG A 133 -16.79 -7.29 -5.28
N CYS A 134 -15.86 -7.99 -5.93
CA CYS A 134 -14.77 -7.35 -6.63
C CYS A 134 -15.25 -6.84 -8.01
N PRO A 135 -14.76 -5.68 -8.47
CA PRO A 135 -15.13 -5.17 -9.79
C PRO A 135 -14.57 -6.06 -10.89
N LEU A 136 -15.36 -6.24 -11.95
CA LEU A 136 -14.94 -6.90 -13.21
C LEU A 136 -14.50 -5.89 -14.28
N LYS A 137 -14.67 -4.59 -13.99
CA LYS A 137 -14.32 -3.49 -14.87
C LYS A 137 -13.79 -2.35 -14.02
N SER A 138 -12.71 -1.70 -14.45
CA SER A 138 -12.18 -0.51 -13.81
C SER A 138 -12.97 0.75 -14.18
N ASP A 139 -12.78 1.83 -13.43
CA ASP A 139 -13.35 3.15 -13.74
C ASP A 139 -12.84 3.72 -15.08
N LEU A 140 -11.68 3.24 -15.56
CA LEU A 140 -11.11 3.55 -16.87
C LEU A 140 -11.68 2.67 -18.00
N GLY A 141 -12.59 1.77 -17.69
CA GLY A 141 -13.26 0.90 -18.66
C GLY A 141 -12.50 -0.37 -19.05
N LEU A 142 -11.37 -0.66 -18.40
CA LEU A 142 -10.62 -1.91 -18.62
C LEU A 142 -11.34 -3.10 -18.01
N GLN A 143 -11.39 -4.22 -18.72
CA GLN A 143 -11.89 -5.49 -18.20
C GLN A 143 -10.87 -6.11 -17.25
N LEU A 144 -11.30 -6.48 -16.05
CA LEU A 144 -10.44 -7.03 -15.01
C LEU A 144 -10.59 -8.56 -14.95
N THR A 145 -9.47 -9.26 -15.09
CA THR A 145 -9.40 -10.72 -14.93
C THR A 145 -9.40 -11.09 -13.46
N LEU A 146 -10.25 -12.04 -13.06
CA LEU A 146 -10.19 -12.64 -11.73
C LEU A 146 -9.23 -13.83 -11.74
N TYR A 147 -8.32 -13.87 -10.77
CA TYR A 147 -7.37 -14.96 -10.61
C TYR A 147 -8.05 -16.20 -10.04
N ASP A 148 -7.82 -17.34 -10.70
CA ASP A 148 -8.25 -18.66 -10.23
C ASP A 148 -7.01 -19.51 -9.96
N PRO A 149 -6.66 -19.74 -8.67
CA PRO A 149 -5.52 -20.58 -8.32
C PRO A 149 -5.61 -21.98 -8.93
N ARG A 150 -6.83 -22.52 -9.12
CA ARG A 150 -7.03 -23.87 -9.68
C ARG A 150 -6.90 -23.93 -11.20
N ALA A 151 -6.92 -22.79 -11.87
CA ALA A 151 -6.77 -22.70 -13.32
C ALA A 151 -5.30 -22.56 -13.75
N SER A 152 -4.36 -22.42 -12.81
CA SER A 152 -2.93 -22.34 -13.04
C SER A 152 -2.22 -23.59 -12.54
N ALA A 153 -1.47 -24.27 -13.39
CA ALA A 153 -0.67 -25.43 -13.01
C ALA A 153 0.56 -25.08 -12.18
N SER A 154 0.91 -23.78 -12.06
CA SER A 154 2.01 -23.28 -11.25
C SER A 154 1.56 -22.46 -10.04
N GLY A 155 0.25 -22.39 -9.79
CA GLY A 155 -0.32 -21.66 -8.67
C GLY A 155 -0.37 -22.52 -7.42
N ASP A 156 0.31 -22.07 -6.36
CA ASP A 156 0.38 -22.76 -5.08
C ASP A 156 -0.04 -21.84 -3.94
N LEU A 157 -0.91 -22.35 -3.06
CA LEU A 157 -1.30 -21.65 -1.84
C LEU A 157 -0.09 -21.48 -0.92
N VAL A 158 0.12 -20.27 -0.40
CA VAL A 158 1.12 -20.05 0.66
C VAL A 158 0.48 -20.38 2.01
N SER A 159 0.98 -21.41 2.67
CA SER A 159 0.52 -21.82 4.01
C SER A 159 1.09 -20.92 5.11
N CYS A 160 0.43 -20.87 6.27
CA CYS A 160 0.80 -20.01 7.39
C CYS A 160 2.16 -20.36 8.02
N ASP A 161 2.64 -21.59 7.84
CA ASP A 161 3.92 -22.12 8.33
C ASP A 161 5.06 -21.98 7.32
N GLU A 162 4.75 -21.53 6.09
CA GLU A 162 5.77 -21.28 5.09
C GLU A 162 6.63 -20.07 5.45
N LYS A 163 7.90 -20.13 5.02
CA LYS A 163 8.91 -19.10 5.31
C LYS A 163 8.45 -17.70 4.94
N PHE A 164 7.73 -17.53 3.83
CA PHE A 164 7.19 -16.22 3.43
C PHE A 164 6.26 -15.67 4.52
N CYS A 165 5.29 -16.47 4.97
CA CYS A 165 4.32 -16.05 5.97
C CYS A 165 4.97 -15.75 7.31
N VAL A 166 5.84 -16.65 7.79
CA VAL A 166 6.57 -16.50 9.04
C VAL A 166 7.51 -15.28 9.00
N SER A 167 8.14 -14.99 7.86
CA SER A 167 8.97 -13.78 7.72
C SER A 167 8.16 -12.48 7.72
N THR A 168 6.90 -12.54 7.32
CA THR A 168 6.00 -11.38 7.24
C THR A 168 5.36 -11.08 8.59
N TYR A 169 4.92 -12.11 9.31
CA TYR A 169 4.10 -11.97 10.52
C TYR A 169 4.72 -12.55 11.80
N GLY A 170 5.84 -13.27 11.70
CA GLY A 170 6.36 -14.13 12.76
C GLY A 170 5.58 -15.44 12.87
N ASP A 171 5.83 -16.19 13.93
CA ASP A 171 5.11 -17.44 14.21
C ASP A 171 3.63 -17.14 14.49
N ILE A 172 2.73 -17.76 13.72
CA ILE A 172 1.28 -17.57 13.84
C ILE A 172 0.71 -18.60 14.83
N PRO A 173 0.15 -18.19 15.99
CA PRO A 173 -0.43 -19.12 16.96
C PRO A 173 -1.58 -19.93 16.35
N GLY A 174 -1.55 -21.25 16.55
CA GLY A 174 -2.57 -22.16 16.01
C GLY A 174 -2.47 -22.38 14.50
N CYS A 175 -1.36 -21.99 13.87
CA CYS A 175 -1.06 -22.36 12.50
C CYS A 175 -0.96 -23.89 12.36
N VAL A 176 -1.63 -24.43 11.35
CA VAL A 176 -1.66 -25.83 10.96
C VAL A 176 -1.34 -25.87 9.48
N ALA A 177 -0.58 -26.87 9.04
CA ALA A 177 -0.24 -27.06 7.63
C ALA A 177 -1.50 -26.96 6.74
N ASN A 178 -1.37 -26.29 5.59
CA ASN A 178 -2.45 -25.95 4.64
C ASN A 178 -3.44 -24.86 5.09
N LEU A 179 -3.30 -24.26 6.29
CA LEU A 179 -4.05 -23.04 6.58
C LEU A 179 -3.45 -21.88 5.77
N PRO A 180 -4.26 -21.12 5.01
CA PRO A 180 -3.78 -20.01 4.19
C PRO A 180 -3.04 -18.94 5.00
N CYS A 181 -1.95 -18.41 4.45
CA CYS A 181 -1.33 -17.19 4.93
C CYS A 181 -2.22 -15.99 4.56
N GLN A 182 -3.03 -15.54 5.51
CA GLN A 182 -3.97 -14.42 5.30
C GLN A 182 -3.27 -13.07 5.38
N TYR A 183 -3.82 -12.08 4.69
CA TYR A 183 -3.37 -10.69 4.79
C TYR A 183 -4.55 -9.73 4.84
N SER A 184 -4.31 -8.57 5.45
CA SER A 184 -5.22 -7.44 5.41
C SER A 184 -4.43 -6.14 5.36
N VAL A 185 -4.71 -5.30 4.37
CA VAL A 185 -4.07 -4.00 4.16
C VAL A 185 -5.12 -2.91 4.28
N LEU A 186 -4.81 -1.87 5.04
CA LEU A 186 -5.58 -0.62 5.10
C LEU A 186 -4.74 0.48 4.46
N TYR A 187 -5.29 1.14 3.46
CA TYR A 187 -4.64 2.25 2.76
C TYR A 187 -4.93 3.58 3.44
N GLY A 188 -4.10 4.59 3.15
CA GLY A 188 -4.22 5.92 3.75
C GLY A 188 -5.52 6.67 3.41
N ASP A 189 -6.22 6.25 2.35
CA ASP A 189 -7.54 6.74 1.96
C ASP A 189 -8.70 6.06 2.73
N GLY A 190 -8.39 5.08 3.59
CA GLY A 190 -9.37 4.31 4.35
C GLY A 190 -9.94 3.09 3.62
N SER A 191 -9.54 2.85 2.36
CA SER A 191 -9.86 1.62 1.65
C SER A 191 -9.04 0.45 2.20
N SER A 192 -9.49 -0.79 1.98
CA SER A 192 -8.77 -1.97 2.47
C SER A 192 -8.89 -3.15 1.53
N THR A 193 -7.90 -4.03 1.52
CA THR A 193 -8.00 -5.34 0.86
C THR A 193 -7.74 -6.46 1.87
N THR A 194 -8.49 -7.55 1.79
CA THR A 194 -8.29 -8.74 2.63
C THR A 194 -8.33 -9.99 1.76
N GLY A 195 -7.39 -10.90 2.00
CA GLY A 195 -7.24 -12.11 1.20
C GLY A 195 -6.23 -13.08 1.79
N TYR A 196 -5.65 -13.91 0.92
CA TYR A 196 -4.56 -14.83 1.26
C TYR A 196 -3.45 -14.78 0.20
N PHE A 197 -2.25 -15.20 0.56
CA PHE A 197 -1.13 -15.25 -0.38
C PHE A 197 -1.14 -16.52 -1.23
N VAL A 198 -0.79 -16.35 -2.50
CA VAL A 198 -0.54 -17.41 -3.47
C VAL A 198 0.81 -17.13 -4.11
N THR A 199 1.56 -18.18 -4.42
CA THR A 199 2.75 -18.10 -5.25
C THR A 199 2.41 -18.64 -6.63
N ASP A 200 2.73 -17.90 -7.69
CA ASP A 200 2.56 -18.35 -9.06
C ASP A 200 3.67 -17.80 -9.96
N THR A 201 3.69 -18.26 -11.21
CA THR A 201 4.56 -17.73 -12.25
C THR A 201 4.04 -16.39 -12.75
N ILE A 202 4.89 -15.37 -12.72
CA ILE A 202 4.69 -14.11 -13.43
C ILE A 202 5.54 -14.06 -14.70
N GLN A 203 4.97 -13.51 -15.76
CA GLN A 203 5.59 -13.33 -17.07
C GLN A 203 5.73 -11.84 -17.35
N TYR A 204 6.96 -11.44 -17.65
CA TYR A 204 7.32 -10.07 -17.99
C TYR A 204 8.51 -10.06 -18.95
N ASP A 205 8.73 -8.92 -19.59
CA ASP A 205 9.85 -8.73 -20.49
C ASP A 205 11.07 -8.25 -19.71
N GLN A 206 12.10 -9.08 -19.58
CA GLN A 206 13.35 -8.69 -18.95
C GLN A 206 14.22 -7.86 -19.91
N VAL A 207 14.68 -6.71 -19.43
CA VAL A 207 15.58 -5.83 -20.16
C VAL A 207 17.04 -6.29 -19.97
N SER A 208 17.72 -6.52 -21.09
CA SER A 208 19.15 -6.79 -21.17
C SER A 208 19.96 -5.50 -21.28
N GLY A 209 21.26 -5.55 -20.99
CA GLY A 209 22.18 -4.40 -21.01
C GLY A 209 22.31 -3.67 -22.36
N ASN A 210 21.76 -4.23 -23.44
CA ASN A 210 21.65 -3.63 -24.77
C ASN A 210 20.23 -3.08 -25.08
N HIS A 211 19.39 -2.89 -24.05
CA HIS A 211 17.99 -2.46 -24.16
C HIS A 211 17.08 -3.40 -24.95
N GLN A 212 17.53 -4.64 -25.20
CA GLN A 212 16.66 -5.67 -25.75
C GLN A 212 15.81 -6.28 -24.64
N THR A 213 14.57 -6.60 -24.96
CA THR A 213 13.65 -7.32 -24.09
C THR A 213 13.57 -8.79 -24.45
N LYS A 214 13.38 -9.64 -23.44
CA LYS A 214 13.07 -11.05 -23.61
C LYS A 214 11.99 -11.47 -22.61
N PRO A 215 10.94 -12.18 -23.04
CA PRO A 215 9.98 -12.74 -22.10
C PRO A 215 10.68 -13.71 -21.16
N VAL A 216 10.48 -13.52 -19.85
CA VAL A 216 10.97 -14.42 -18.82
C VAL A 216 9.87 -14.77 -17.83
N ASN A 217 10.04 -15.90 -17.16
CA ASN A 217 9.19 -16.35 -16.08
C ASN A 217 9.92 -16.13 -14.76
N ALA A 218 9.21 -15.63 -13.76
CA ALA A 218 9.67 -15.60 -12.38
C ALA A 218 8.59 -16.14 -11.45
N SER A 219 8.99 -16.63 -10.28
CA SER A 219 8.04 -16.94 -9.21
C SER A 219 7.80 -15.67 -8.39
N VAL A 220 6.53 -15.38 -8.11
CA VAL A 220 6.13 -14.24 -7.27
C VAL A 220 5.04 -14.66 -6.30
N THR A 221 5.12 -14.19 -5.07
CA THR A 221 4.06 -14.31 -4.07
C THR A 221 3.22 -13.03 -4.07
N PHE A 222 1.91 -13.17 -4.21
CA PHE A 222 0.98 -12.04 -4.28
C PHE A 222 -0.33 -12.33 -3.56
N GLY A 223 -1.06 -11.26 -3.23
CA GLY A 223 -2.34 -11.34 -2.57
C GLY A 223 -3.47 -11.73 -3.51
N CYS A 224 -4.18 -12.79 -3.17
CA CYS A 224 -5.44 -13.21 -3.77
C CYS A 224 -6.60 -12.62 -2.98
N VAL A 225 -7.23 -11.54 -3.48
CA VAL A 225 -8.25 -10.78 -2.74
C VAL A 225 -9.55 -11.57 -2.62
N LEU A 226 -10.10 -11.60 -1.40
CA LEU A 226 -11.43 -12.13 -1.08
C LEU A 226 -12.46 -11.03 -0.83
N LYS A 227 -12.01 -9.88 -0.30
CA LYS A 227 -12.87 -8.77 0.07
C LYS A 227 -12.14 -7.44 -0.12
N LEU A 228 -12.83 -6.49 -0.74
CA LEU A 228 -12.47 -5.08 -0.75
C LEU A 228 -13.30 -4.36 0.32
N GLY A 229 -12.67 -3.46 1.06
CA GLY A 229 -13.31 -2.47 1.92
C GLY A 229 -13.22 -1.12 1.23
N VAL A 230 -14.37 -0.49 1.05
CA VAL A 230 -14.46 0.86 0.49
C VAL A 230 -14.35 1.84 1.64
N ALA A 231 -13.61 2.93 1.45
CA ALA A 231 -13.61 4.05 2.39
C ALA A 231 -15.06 4.55 2.56
N LEU A 232 -15.56 4.57 3.80
CA LEU A 232 -16.82 5.25 4.09
C LEU A 232 -16.51 6.75 4.07
N ALA A 233 -16.87 7.41 2.97
CA ALA A 233 -16.85 8.87 2.86
C ALA A 233 -17.91 9.50 3.77
#